data_AF-L7JZE3-F1
#
_entry.id   AF-L7JZE3-F1
#
_cell.length_a   1.000
_cell.length_b   1.000
_cell.length_c   1.000
_cell.angle_alpha   90.00
_cell.angle_beta   90.00
_cell.angle_gamma   90.00
#
_symmetry.space_group_name_H-M   'P 1'
#
loop_
_entity.id
_entity.type
_entity.pdbx_description
1 polymer ?
#
loop_
_entity_poly.entity_id
_entity_poly.type
_entity_poly.pdbx_seq_one_letter_code
_entity_poly.pdbx_strand_id
1 'polypeptide(L)'
;MLECKWKECEYKTENHEELVKHTNNHTNESLTCLWEGCKKLDPHSTKYTLQAHLRKHTGDRPFKCNECEKTYTRSDALNKHIKRHEKADSYNKELIYHINELNGVIDRFKAMIVQERMRNDMLVMNNRLIRKLIAEKILTRAKNEVNGVLHHITKGWDEYLE
;
A
#
# COMPACT_ATOMS: atom_id res chain seq x y z
N MET A 1 -4.59 39.50 3.34
CA MET A 1 -3.13 39.58 3.19
C MET A 1 -2.50 38.56 4.14
N LEU A 2 -1.59 37.72 3.64
CA LEU A 2 -0.85 36.74 4.43
C LEU A 2 0.42 37.39 4.96
N GLU A 3 0.75 37.14 6.23
CA GLU A 3 1.88 37.79 6.92
C GLU A 3 2.86 36.73 7.45
N CYS A 4 4.17 36.99 7.30
CA CYS A 4 5.19 36.16 7.91
C CYS A 4 5.24 36.40 9.42
N LYS A 5 5.19 35.34 10.23
CA LYS A 5 5.27 35.43 11.70
C LYS A 5 6.65 35.11 12.25
N TRP A 6 7.67 35.25 11.41
CA TRP A 6 9.05 35.15 11.86
C TRP A 6 9.40 36.41 12.65
N LYS A 7 10.10 36.25 13.78
CA LYS A 7 10.50 37.39 14.63
C LYS A 7 11.21 38.46 13.80
N GLU A 8 10.78 39.71 13.94
CA GLU A 8 11.33 40.90 13.24
C GLU A 8 11.20 40.84 11.71
N CYS A 9 10.25 40.06 11.17
CA CYS A 9 9.93 40.03 9.74
C CYS A 9 8.63 40.78 9.44
N GLU A 10 8.69 41.76 8.53
CA GLU A 10 7.53 42.55 8.10
C GLU A 10 6.97 42.11 6.73
N TYR A 11 7.41 40.95 6.21
CA TYR A 11 6.99 40.49 4.89
C TYR A 11 5.51 40.09 4.85
N LYS A 12 4.81 40.60 3.83
CA LYS A 12 3.40 40.32 3.55
C LYS A 12 3.19 40.08 2.07
N THR A 13 2.27 39.19 1.73
CA THR A 13 1.88 38.89 0.34
C THR A 13 0.42 38.43 0.29
N GLU A 14 -0.23 38.53 -0.86
CA GLU A 14 -1.54 37.92 -1.11
C GLU A 14 -1.43 36.47 -1.62
N ASN A 15 -0.24 36.06 -2.09
CA ASN A 15 0.02 34.75 -2.67
C ASN A 15 0.64 33.79 -1.65
N HIS A 16 -0.01 32.66 -1.40
CA HIS A 16 0.49 31.63 -0.48
C HIS A 16 1.83 31.03 -0.91
N GLU A 17 2.04 30.82 -2.22
CA GLU A 17 3.30 30.28 -2.73
C GLU A 17 4.48 31.24 -2.49
N GLU A 18 4.24 32.54 -2.59
CA GLU A 18 5.24 33.57 -2.29
C GLU A 18 5.58 33.59 -0.81
N LEU A 19 4.58 33.47 0.07
CA LEU A 19 4.81 33.37 1.51
C LEU A 19 5.63 32.11 1.85
N VAL A 20 5.33 30.97 1.21
CA VAL A 20 6.09 29.73 1.39
C VAL A 20 7.54 29.88 0.94
N LYS A 21 7.77 30.45 -0.25
CA LYS A 21 9.12 30.69 -0.78
C LYS A 21 9.92 31.62 0.13
N HIS A 22 9.33 32.73 0.55
CA HIS A 22 9.91 33.65 1.52
C HIS A 22 10.25 32.95 2.83
N THR A 23 9.30 32.19 3.39
CA THR A 23 9.48 31.51 4.68
C THR A 23 10.65 30.54 4.65
N ASN A 24 10.87 29.82 3.54
CA ASN A 24 11.98 28.88 3.40
C ASN A 24 13.37 29.54 3.39
N ASN A 25 13.45 30.88 3.28
CA ASN A 25 14.69 31.65 3.36
C ASN A 25 15.07 32.03 4.79
N HIS A 26 14.19 31.83 5.78
CA HIS A 26 14.52 32.08 7.18
C HIS A 26 15.46 31.00 7.71
N THR A 27 16.76 31.18 7.45
CA THR A 27 17.84 30.33 7.96
C THR A 27 18.89 31.23 8.61
N ASN A 28 19.19 31.01 9.89
CA ASN A 28 20.25 31.70 10.62
C ASN A 28 21.43 30.75 10.90
N GLU A 29 22.57 31.29 11.34
CA GLU A 29 23.78 30.51 11.65
C GLU A 29 23.54 29.44 12.74
N SER A 30 22.61 29.71 13.65
CA SER A 30 22.22 28.79 14.73
C SER A 30 21.17 27.75 14.30
N LEU A 31 20.69 27.81 13.05
CA LEU A 31 19.61 27.01 12.47
C LEU A 31 18.37 26.87 13.39
N THR A 32 18.07 27.94 14.11
CA THR A 32 16.99 27.99 15.10
C THR A 32 15.72 28.61 14.51
N CYS A 33 14.56 28.04 14.84
CA CYS A 33 13.26 28.59 14.45
C CYS A 33 12.87 29.77 15.36
N LEU A 34 12.70 30.96 14.79
CA LEU A 34 12.25 32.16 15.51
C LEU A 34 10.80 32.52 15.18
N TRP A 35 10.00 31.54 14.76
CA TRP A 35 8.59 31.73 14.53
C TRP A 35 7.86 31.98 15.85
N GLU A 36 6.95 32.96 15.88
CA GLU A 36 6.22 33.32 17.10
C GLU A 36 5.51 32.12 17.74
N GLY A 37 5.81 31.86 19.01
CA GLY A 37 5.25 30.72 19.75
C GLY A 37 5.84 29.35 19.39
N CYS A 38 6.83 29.27 18.49
CA CYS A 38 7.49 28.02 18.16
C CYS A 38 8.58 27.68 19.17
N LYS A 39 8.46 26.52 19.82
CA LYS A 39 9.43 26.03 20.81
C LYS A 39 10.56 25.18 20.21
N LYS A 40 10.69 25.12 18.88
CA LYS A 40 11.69 24.26 18.25
C LYS A 40 13.07 24.93 18.21
N LEU A 41 13.87 24.60 19.22
CA LEU A 41 15.30 24.89 19.31
C LEU A 41 16.03 23.57 19.04
N ASP A 42 16.74 23.47 17.92
CA ASP A 42 17.59 22.31 17.65
C ASP A 42 18.93 22.78 17.11
N PRO A 43 19.95 22.93 17.99
CA PRO A 43 21.29 23.37 17.63
C PRO A 43 22.00 22.42 16.65
N HIS A 44 21.48 21.20 16.46
CA HIS A 44 22.02 20.20 15.53
C HIS A 44 21.15 20.03 14.28
N SER A 45 20.21 20.94 14.04
CA SER A 45 19.45 20.95 12.79
C SER A 45 20.35 21.32 11.62
N THR A 46 20.04 20.78 10.44
CA THR A 46 20.64 21.19 9.18
C THR A 46 19.72 22.19 8.49
N LYS A 47 20.24 22.97 7.54
CA LYS A 47 19.41 23.87 6.72
C LYS A 47 18.16 23.17 6.16
N TYR A 48 18.32 21.93 5.68
CA TYR A 48 17.23 21.11 5.17
C TYR A 48 16.18 20.77 6.24
N THR A 49 16.60 20.36 7.45
CA THR A 49 15.64 20.00 8.51
C THR A 49 14.94 21.22 9.11
N LEU A 50 15.60 22.39 9.11
CA LEU A 50 14.97 23.67 9.45
C LEU A 50 13.94 24.05 8.38
N GLN A 51 14.29 24.07 7.10
CA GLN A 51 13.34 24.38 6.02
C GLN A 51 12.11 23.47 6.05
N ALA A 52 12.31 22.16 6.18
CA ALA A 52 11.22 21.21 6.31
C ALA A 52 10.36 21.43 7.58
N HIS A 53 10.96 21.97 8.65
CA HIS A 53 10.22 22.39 9.83
C HIS A 53 9.37 23.63 9.57
N LEU A 54 9.89 24.64 8.87
CA LEU A 54 9.16 25.87 8.57
C LEU A 54 7.90 25.62 7.75
N ARG A 55 7.91 24.60 6.90
CA ARG A 55 6.72 24.11 6.18
C ARG A 55 5.55 23.72 7.10
N LYS A 56 5.81 23.37 8.36
CA LYS A 56 4.73 23.11 9.35
C LYS A 56 3.95 24.38 9.69
N HIS A 57 4.59 25.53 9.62
CA HIS A 57 3.96 26.81 9.92
C HIS A 57 3.14 27.34 8.76
N THR A 58 3.63 27.15 7.53
CA THR A 58 2.93 27.57 6.31
C THR A 58 1.93 26.53 5.79
N GLY A 59 1.97 25.31 6.31
CA GLY A 59 1.19 24.18 5.83
C GLY A 59 1.70 23.58 4.51
N ASP A 60 2.87 24.01 4.03
CA ASP A 60 3.43 23.58 2.76
C ASP A 60 3.79 22.07 2.74
N ARG A 61 3.35 21.37 1.70
CA ARG A 61 3.59 19.93 1.51
C ARG A 61 3.93 19.65 0.03
N PRO A 62 5.14 19.99 -0.40
CA PRO A 62 5.48 19.99 -1.83
C PRO A 62 5.67 18.59 -2.41
N PHE A 63 5.80 17.56 -1.56
CA PHE A 63 6.05 16.19 -2.02
C PHE A 63 4.74 15.41 -2.12
N LYS A 64 4.17 15.33 -3.31
CA LYS A 64 2.94 14.58 -3.61
C LYS A 64 3.27 13.15 -4.06
N CYS A 65 2.52 12.18 -3.56
CA CYS A 65 2.48 10.82 -4.09
C CYS A 65 1.60 10.80 -5.36
N ASN A 66 2.12 10.26 -6.46
CA ASN A 66 1.38 10.20 -7.72
C ASN A 66 0.35 9.05 -7.76
N GLU A 67 0.45 8.07 -6.85
CA GLU A 67 -0.45 6.92 -6.81
C GLU A 67 -1.71 7.17 -5.95
N CYS A 68 -1.57 7.87 -4.82
CA CYS A 68 -2.69 8.11 -3.89
C CYS A 68 -2.88 9.58 -3.49
N GLU A 69 -2.21 10.50 -4.17
CA GLU A 69 -2.31 11.95 -4.00
C GLU A 69 -1.92 12.52 -2.62
N LYS A 70 -1.49 11.66 -1.67
CA LYS A 70 -1.04 12.10 -0.35
C LYS A 70 0.18 13.00 -0.46
N THR A 71 0.18 14.09 0.31
CA THR A 71 1.27 15.08 0.31
C THR A 71 2.07 15.07 1.62
N TYR A 72 3.37 15.34 1.50
CA TYR A 72 4.35 15.26 2.58
C TYR A 72 5.20 16.54 2.64
N THR A 73 5.67 16.88 3.85
CA THR A 73 6.56 18.04 4.07
C THR A 73 8.03 17.74 3.74
N ARG A 74 8.41 16.45 3.66
CA ARG A 74 9.79 15.96 3.43
C ARG A 74 9.83 14.86 2.37
N SER A 75 10.92 14.81 1.59
CA SER A 75 11.12 13.81 0.53
C SER A 75 11.33 12.40 1.09
N ASP A 76 12.05 12.25 2.20
CA ASP A 76 12.27 10.95 2.83
C ASP A 76 10.98 10.35 3.42
N ALA A 77 10.05 11.19 3.86
CA ALA A 77 8.72 10.74 4.28
C ALA A 77 7.90 10.22 3.08
N LEU A 78 7.96 10.91 1.94
CA LEU A 78 7.36 10.42 0.69
C LEU A 78 8.02 9.10 0.24
N ASN A 79 9.34 9.01 0.24
CA ASN A 79 10.07 7.80 -0.17
C ASN A 79 9.70 6.59 0.70
N LYS A 80 9.59 6.77 2.03
CA LYS A 80 9.11 5.71 2.92
C LYS A 80 7.68 5.29 2.61
N HIS A 81 6.84 6.23 2.19
CA HIS A 81 5.47 5.94 1.78
C HIS A 81 5.40 5.19 0.44
N ILE A 82 6.17 5.60 -0.57
CA ILE A 82 6.24 4.92 -1.88
C ILE A 82 6.72 3.47 -1.72
N LYS A 83 7.69 3.21 -0.83
CA LYS A 83 8.08 1.82 -0.51
C LYS A 83 6.93 0.94 0.00
N ARG A 84 5.88 1.55 0.59
CA ARG A 84 4.68 0.81 1.01
C ARG A 84 3.80 0.45 -0.20
N HIS A 85 3.77 1.31 -1.22
CA HIS A 85 3.14 1.00 -2.50
C HIS A 85 3.86 -0.15 -3.20
N GLU A 86 5.19 -0.13 -3.28
CA GLU A 86 5.97 -1.22 -3.87
C GLU A 86 5.71 -2.57 -3.18
N LYS A 87 5.65 -2.60 -1.83
CA LYS A 87 5.28 -3.79 -1.06
C LYS A 87 3.85 -4.25 -1.38
N ALA A 88 2.89 -3.33 -1.39
CA ALA A 88 1.49 -3.64 -1.67
C ALA A 88 1.30 -4.16 -3.10
N ASP A 89 2.00 -3.58 -4.08
CA ASP A 89 1.97 -4.01 -5.47
C ASP A 89 2.58 -5.40 -5.65
N SER A 90 3.68 -5.70 -4.96
CA SER A 90 4.27 -7.04 -4.94
C SER A 90 3.30 -8.07 -4.35
N TYR A 91 2.66 -7.73 -3.22
CA TYR A 91 1.65 -8.59 -2.61
C TYR A 91 0.44 -8.81 -3.52
N ASN A 92 -0.06 -7.74 -4.17
CA ASN A 92 -1.18 -7.83 -5.10
C ASN A 92 -0.86 -8.73 -6.29
N LYS A 93 0.37 -8.69 -6.81
CA LYS A 93 0.82 -9.59 -7.89
C LYS A 93 0.82 -11.06 -7.43
N GLU A 94 1.30 -11.34 -6.23
CA GLU A 94 1.30 -12.69 -5.66
C GLU A 94 -0.14 -13.21 -5.43
N LEU A 95 -1.03 -12.35 -4.93
CA LEU A 95 -2.44 -12.68 -4.74
C LEU A 95 -3.13 -13.01 -6.08
N ILE A 96 -2.86 -12.22 -7.13
CA ILE A 96 -3.39 -12.48 -8.48
C ILE A 96 -2.88 -13.83 -9.01
N TYR A 97 -1.61 -14.16 -8.79
CA TYR A 97 -1.05 -15.46 -9.15
C TYR A 97 -1.82 -16.61 -8.47
N HIS A 98 -2.05 -16.54 -7.17
CA HIS A 98 -2.82 -17.55 -6.45
C HIS A 98 -4.30 -17.63 -6.86
N ILE A 99 -4.93 -16.51 -7.21
CA ILE A 99 -6.28 -16.50 -7.78
C ILE A 99 -6.30 -17.28 -9.11
N ASN A 100 -5.29 -17.10 -9.96
CA ASN A 100 -5.19 -17.84 -11.22
C ASN A 100 -4.97 -19.34 -10.98
N GLU A 101 -4.15 -19.73 -10.00
CA GLU A 101 -3.99 -21.12 -9.59
C GLU A 101 -5.32 -21.75 -9.13
N LEU A 102 -6.09 -21.04 -8.28
CA LEU A 102 -7.42 -21.49 -7.84
C LEU A 102 -8.40 -21.62 -9.01
N ASN A 103 -8.41 -20.67 -9.94
CA ASN A 103 -9.22 -20.76 -11.16
C ASN A 103 -8.84 -21.99 -11.99
N GLY A 104 -7.55 -22.29 -12.12
CA GLY A 104 -7.07 -23.49 -12.79
C GLY A 104 -7.52 -24.79 -12.10
N VAL A 105 -7.49 -24.83 -10.75
CA VAL A 105 -8.06 -25.94 -9.97
C VAL A 105 -9.54 -26.12 -10.29
N ILE A 106 -10.32 -25.03 -10.21
CA ILE A 106 -11.76 -25.04 -10.48
C ILE A 106 -12.04 -25.59 -11.88
N ASP A 107 -11.32 -25.14 -12.90
CA ASP A 107 -11.55 -25.55 -14.29
C ASP A 107 -11.23 -27.03 -14.53
N ARG A 108 -10.16 -27.56 -13.92
CA ARG A 108 -9.87 -29.00 -13.96
C ARG A 108 -10.99 -29.82 -13.32
N PHE A 109 -11.47 -29.41 -12.15
CA PHE A 109 -12.53 -30.14 -11.47
C PHE A 109 -13.88 -30.02 -12.17
N LYS A 110 -14.20 -28.86 -12.77
CA LYS A 110 -15.35 -28.71 -13.66
C LYS A 110 -15.27 -29.72 -14.82
N ALA A 111 -14.12 -29.84 -15.48
CA ALA A 111 -13.93 -30.80 -16.56
C ALA A 111 -14.10 -32.26 -16.10
N MET A 112 -13.54 -32.61 -14.94
CA MET A 112 -13.71 -33.96 -14.35
C MET A 112 -15.19 -34.29 -14.07
N ILE A 113 -15.95 -33.35 -13.51
CA ILE A 113 -17.38 -33.55 -13.22
C ILE A 113 -18.16 -33.78 -14.53
N VAL A 114 -17.86 -33.01 -15.58
CA VAL A 114 -18.48 -33.20 -16.91
C VAL A 114 -18.14 -34.58 -17.48
N GLN A 115 -16.88 -35.03 -17.38
CA GLN A 115 -16.47 -36.36 -17.84
C GLN A 115 -17.15 -37.49 -17.05
N GLU A 116 -17.27 -37.36 -15.72
CA GLU A 116 -17.98 -38.35 -14.90
C GLU A 116 -19.48 -38.39 -15.24
N ARG A 117 -20.10 -37.24 -15.53
CA ARG A 117 -21.50 -37.19 -16.00
C ARG A 117 -21.65 -37.95 -17.33
N MET A 118 -20.78 -37.68 -18.31
CA MET A 118 -20.79 -38.39 -19.60
C MET A 118 -20.58 -39.91 -19.45
N ARG A 119 -19.66 -40.35 -18.57
CA ARG A 119 -19.45 -41.78 -18.28
C ARG A 119 -20.67 -42.43 -17.62
N ASN A 120 -21.38 -41.71 -16.75
CA ASN A 120 -22.60 -42.20 -16.09
C ASN A 120 -23.81 -42.29 -17.04
N ASP A 121 -23.87 -41.45 -18.08
CA ASP A 121 -24.90 -41.52 -19.12
C ASP A 121 -24.63 -42.66 -20.13
N MET A 122 -23.35 -43.04 -20.30
CA MET A 122 -22.90 -44.10 -21.22
C MET A 122 -22.91 -45.52 -20.60
N LEU A 123 -22.65 -45.63 -19.30
CA LEU A 123 -22.71 -46.88 -18.56
C LEU A 123 -23.98 -46.90 -17.70
N VAL A 124 -24.86 -47.88 -17.90
CA VAL A 124 -25.99 -48.19 -16.99
C VAL A 124 -25.46 -48.73 -15.65
N MET A 125 -24.58 -47.98 -14.97
CA MET A 125 -24.04 -48.32 -13.66
C MET A 125 -25.05 -47.92 -12.59
N ASN A 126 -25.99 -48.82 -12.35
CA ASN A 126 -27.08 -48.71 -11.37
C ASN A 126 -26.62 -48.89 -9.91
N ASN A 127 -25.39 -48.49 -9.55
CA ASN A 127 -24.92 -48.55 -8.16
C ASN A 127 -24.66 -47.15 -7.60
N ARG A 128 -25.67 -46.63 -6.90
CA ARG A 128 -25.67 -45.33 -6.23
C ARG A 128 -24.47 -45.14 -5.28
N LEU A 129 -23.97 -46.22 -4.66
CA LEU A 129 -22.80 -46.17 -3.76
C LEU A 129 -21.51 -45.85 -4.53
N ILE A 130 -21.28 -46.47 -5.69
CA ILE A 130 -20.06 -46.28 -6.47
C ILE A 130 -19.97 -44.82 -6.95
N ARG A 131 -21.08 -44.25 -7.42
CA ARG A 131 -21.15 -42.84 -7.83
C ARG A 131 -20.84 -41.89 -6.67
N LYS A 132 -21.36 -42.20 -5.48
CA LYS A 132 -21.09 -41.41 -4.27
C LYS A 132 -19.60 -41.46 -3.89
N LEU A 133 -18.98 -42.64 -3.91
CA LEU A 133 -17.56 -42.82 -3.61
C LEU A 133 -16.64 -42.09 -4.60
N ILE A 134 -16.97 -42.10 -5.90
CA ILE A 134 -16.21 -41.36 -6.92
C ILE A 134 -16.32 -39.84 -6.68
N ALA A 135 -17.54 -39.34 -6.46
CA ALA A 135 -17.77 -37.93 -6.16
C ALA A 135 -17.03 -37.49 -4.89
N GLU A 136 -17.07 -38.28 -3.81
CA GLU A 136 -16.34 -38.02 -2.57
C GLU A 136 -14.83 -37.94 -2.81
N LYS A 137 -14.23 -38.86 -3.57
CA LYS A 137 -12.80 -38.82 -3.92
C LYS A 137 -12.42 -37.56 -4.69
N ILE A 138 -13.24 -37.15 -5.66
CA ILE A 138 -13.02 -35.93 -6.44
C ILE A 138 -13.07 -34.70 -5.54
N LEU A 139 -14.06 -34.62 -4.64
CA LEU A 139 -14.21 -33.53 -3.68
C LEU A 139 -13.05 -33.48 -2.67
N THR A 140 -12.62 -34.63 -2.14
CA THR A 140 -11.47 -34.70 -1.23
C THR A 140 -10.20 -34.20 -1.92
N ARG A 141 -9.96 -34.60 -3.18
CA ARG A 141 -8.82 -34.13 -3.95
C ARG A 141 -8.89 -32.62 -4.21
N ALA A 142 -10.04 -32.11 -4.62
CA ALA A 142 -10.25 -30.68 -4.83
C ALA A 142 -9.98 -29.87 -3.57
N LYS A 143 -10.50 -30.33 -2.42
CA LYS A 143 -10.27 -29.71 -1.13
C LYS A 143 -8.77 -29.65 -0.77
N ASN A 144 -8.02 -30.71 -1.04
CA ASN A 144 -6.59 -30.74 -0.77
C ASN A 144 -5.80 -29.77 -1.66
N GLU A 145 -6.12 -29.70 -2.96
CA GLU A 145 -5.47 -28.76 -3.89
C GLU A 145 -5.78 -27.30 -3.50
N VAL A 146 -7.04 -26.97 -3.18
CA VAL A 146 -7.42 -25.63 -2.69
C VAL A 146 -6.70 -25.29 -1.38
N ASN A 147 -6.66 -26.22 -0.42
CA ASN A 147 -5.98 -25.99 0.85
C ASN A 147 -4.47 -25.74 0.67
N GLY A 148 -3.83 -26.38 -0.32
CA GLY A 148 -2.44 -26.11 -0.69
C GLY A 148 -2.24 -24.66 -1.11
N VAL A 149 -3.08 -24.16 -2.03
CA VAL A 149 -3.00 -22.75 -2.48
C VAL A 149 -3.31 -21.77 -1.35
N LEU A 150 -4.33 -22.07 -0.53
CA LEU A 150 -4.67 -21.23 0.63
C LEU A 150 -3.52 -21.15 1.65
N HIS A 151 -2.79 -22.24 1.87
CA HIS A 151 -1.61 -22.23 2.75
C HIS A 151 -0.54 -21.24 2.27
N HIS A 152 -0.27 -21.19 0.95
CA HIS A 152 0.66 -20.23 0.37
C HIS A 152 0.17 -18.78 0.49
N ILE A 153 -1.11 -18.52 0.26
CA ILE A 153 -1.71 -17.19 0.44
C ILE A 153 -1.55 -16.70 1.89
N THR A 154 -1.88 -17.55 2.87
CA THR A 154 -1.79 -17.19 4.30
C THR A 154 -0.35 -16.88 4.69
N LYS A 155 0.62 -17.71 4.25
CA LYS A 155 2.03 -17.48 4.53
C LYS A 155 2.52 -16.16 3.91
N GLY A 156 2.15 -15.85 2.67
CA GLY A 156 2.50 -14.60 2.02
C GLY A 156 1.87 -13.36 2.67
N TRP A 157 0.69 -13.51 3.28
CA TRP A 157 0.06 -12.44 4.07
C TRP A 157 0.81 -12.15 5.37
N ASP A 158 1.27 -13.19 6.07
CA ASP A 158 2.07 -13.05 7.29
C ASP A 158 3.40 -12.34 6.97
N GLU A 159 4.08 -12.70 5.89
CA GLU A 159 5.32 -12.05 5.41
C GLU A 159 5.10 -10.58 4.99
N TYR A 160 3.91 -10.20 4.52
CA TYR A 160 3.58 -8.82 4.17
C TYR A 160 3.37 -7.92 5.41
N LEU A 161 2.93 -8.50 6.53
CA LEU A 161 2.67 -7.77 7.78
C LEU A 161 3.96 -7.48 8.58
N GLU A 162 5.05 -8.21 8.33
CA GLU A 162 6.39 -8.01 8.93
C GLU A 162 7.22 -6.87 8.26
#